data_AF-A0A7M2WYE9-F1
#
_entry.id   AF-A0A7M2WYE9-F1
#
_cell.length_a   1.000
_cell.length_b   1.000
_cell.length_c   1.000
_cell.angle_alpha   90.00
_cell.angle_beta   90.00
_cell.angle_gamma   90.00
#
_symmetry.space_group_name_H-M   'P 1'
#
loop_
_entity.id
_entity.type
_entity.pdbx_description
1 polymer ?
#
loop_
_entity_poly.entity_id
_entity_poly.type
_entity_poly.pdbx_seq_one_letter_code
_entity_poly.pdbx_strand_id
1 'polypeptide(L)'
;MNPEFPKLPPAEPSLQPGDGAASSGADSWADGSGRLPAGPILRLLDANANRAREALRVLEDYARFILDSESLSGRLKHVRHGLAEAVGPILPEAILHRDTPGDVGTTNKTAAELTRSSIEDVVVAAGKRLGEALRAIEEYLKTLDPSAAQKVETLRYASYDLEQRIARTLRPPACDFGSIELYVLVTESVCKGNWLDAATDALMGGADCLQLREKSLESGELLSRARQLVALCREFGVPCIINDRPDIAVLADADGVHVGQGDLPAVEARKIVGPNRIVGVSTHNIEQARQAVLDGADYIGVGPFFRSSTKPRDFIAGPEYARKVAETIGIPAVAIAGITEENVSEVLATGIRAVAVSSAVLGVDDVRVAAARLKEKVRSDESVSPVGQTFLSADSRARAFLPGPVPSMSALEKRRRRLPHWTLAGSAYFITFRVDSGELSEAERTIVLTHIREGHEKFYFLIGTVVMPDHVHAVLEPIGGVTLPRITKGMKGVSARKVNLIRGGSGSVWQDESWDRILRDQDELDEKLKYMLDNPVRKGLAEDGWSYPWWLFMGKR
;
A
#
# COMPACT_ATOMS: atom_id res chain seq x y z
N MET A 1 -40.44 25.11 -13.73
CA MET A 1 -40.04 24.85 -12.33
C MET A 1 -38.67 25.46 -12.13
N ASN A 2 -38.62 26.59 -11.43
CA ASN A 2 -37.41 27.37 -11.16
C ASN A 2 -36.94 26.97 -9.74
N PRO A 3 -35.67 26.62 -9.50
CA PRO A 3 -35.24 26.20 -8.16
C PRO A 3 -35.07 27.43 -7.26
N GLU A 4 -35.79 27.46 -6.13
CA GLU A 4 -35.62 28.47 -5.09
C GLU A 4 -34.27 28.29 -4.37
N PHE A 5 -33.49 29.36 -4.30
CA PHE A 5 -32.32 29.46 -3.43
C PHE A 5 -32.75 29.76 -1.98
N PRO A 6 -32.06 29.22 -0.96
CA PRO A 6 -32.38 29.48 0.44
C PRO A 6 -32.10 30.94 0.80
N LYS A 7 -33.07 31.59 1.48
CA LYS A 7 -32.97 32.97 1.99
C LYS A 7 -31.87 33.08 3.05
N LEU A 8 -30.98 34.06 2.88
CA LEU A 8 -30.01 34.48 3.90
C LEU A 8 -30.73 34.98 5.16
N PRO A 9 -30.17 34.77 6.37
CA PRO A 9 -30.73 35.29 7.61
C PRO A 9 -30.66 36.83 7.63
N PRO A 10 -31.55 37.50 8.41
CA PRO A 10 -31.59 38.95 8.45
C PRO A 10 -30.31 39.52 9.06
N ALA A 11 -29.87 40.66 8.54
CA ALA A 11 -28.73 41.42 9.02
C ALA A 11 -28.92 41.78 10.52
N GLU A 12 -27.84 41.64 11.29
CA GLU A 12 -27.78 42.04 12.70
C GLU A 12 -28.17 43.52 12.88
N PRO A 13 -28.78 43.89 14.01
CA PRO A 13 -29.25 45.25 14.24
C PRO A 13 -28.05 46.21 14.35
N SER A 14 -28.15 47.32 13.61
CA SER A 14 -27.24 48.46 13.67
C SER A 14 -27.04 48.92 15.13
N LEU A 15 -25.79 48.87 15.60
CA LEU A 15 -25.36 49.49 16.85
C LEU A 15 -25.63 51.00 16.77
N GLN A 16 -26.59 51.48 17.57
CA GLN A 16 -26.71 52.91 17.87
C GLN A 16 -25.63 53.32 18.89
N PRO A 17 -25.09 54.55 18.80
CA PRO A 17 -24.09 55.03 19.75
C PRO A 17 -24.77 55.32 21.09
N GLY A 18 -24.50 54.49 22.08
CA GLY A 18 -24.89 54.72 23.48
C GLY A 18 -23.79 55.49 24.21
N ASP A 19 -24.17 56.64 24.75
CA ASP A 19 -23.34 57.50 25.58
C ASP A 19 -22.83 56.82 26.86
N GLY A 20 -21.55 57.05 27.18
CA GLY A 20 -21.07 57.16 28.56
C GLY A 20 -20.54 55.91 29.25
N ALA A 21 -19.28 55.54 28.96
CA ALA A 21 -18.37 54.97 29.96
C ALA A 21 -16.90 55.15 29.54
N ALA A 22 -16.22 56.07 30.23
CA ALA A 22 -14.77 56.21 30.40
C ALA A 22 -13.84 55.66 29.29
N SER A 23 -13.38 56.58 28.46
CA SER A 23 -12.13 56.47 27.70
C SER A 23 -10.94 56.26 28.64
N SER A 24 -10.35 55.07 28.64
CA SER A 24 -8.96 54.88 29.08
C SER A 24 -8.36 53.66 28.40
N GLY A 25 -7.49 53.88 27.40
CA GLY A 25 -6.58 52.84 26.91
C GLY A 25 -6.23 52.84 25.43
N ALA A 26 -6.87 53.65 24.58
CA ALA A 26 -6.55 53.69 23.14
C ALA A 26 -5.44 54.69 22.77
N ASP A 27 -5.12 55.63 23.65
CA ASP A 27 -4.16 56.71 23.40
C ASP A 27 -2.82 56.47 24.11
N SER A 28 -1.99 55.51 23.66
CA SER A 28 -0.50 55.59 23.78
C SER A 28 0.22 54.42 23.10
N TRP A 29 -0.20 53.96 21.92
CA TRP A 29 0.49 52.88 21.23
C TRP A 29 1.84 53.29 20.61
N ALA A 30 2.15 54.58 20.58
CA ALA A 30 3.44 55.07 20.15
C ALA A 30 4.14 55.77 21.33
N ASP A 31 5.45 55.59 21.44
CA ASP A 31 6.26 56.60 22.11
C ASP A 31 6.00 57.96 21.41
N GLY A 32 6.33 59.08 22.05
CA GLY A 32 6.13 60.41 21.46
C GLY A 32 6.83 60.65 20.10
N SER A 33 7.49 59.64 19.52
CA SER A 33 8.11 59.64 18.20
C SER A 33 7.31 58.91 17.11
N GLY A 34 6.15 58.31 17.42
CA GLY A 34 5.34 57.55 16.46
C GLY A 34 5.79 56.09 16.27
N ARG A 35 6.71 55.58 17.11
CA ARG A 35 7.15 54.17 17.11
C ARG A 35 6.45 53.39 18.20
N LEU A 36 6.06 52.14 17.91
CA LEU A 36 5.55 51.22 18.92
C LEU A 36 6.57 51.08 20.07
N PRO A 37 6.15 51.10 21.35
CA PRO A 37 7.05 50.88 22.47
C PRO A 37 7.74 49.51 22.35
N ALA A 38 8.99 49.42 22.81
CA ALA A 38 9.80 48.20 22.70
C ALA A 38 9.14 46.97 23.36
N GLY A 39 8.41 47.17 24.47
CA GLY A 39 7.80 46.09 25.26
C GLY A 39 6.88 45.13 24.48
N PRO A 40 5.86 45.62 23.74
CA PRO A 40 5.03 44.78 22.87
C PRO A 40 5.82 44.00 21.79
N ILE A 41 6.83 44.61 21.18
CA ILE A 41 7.67 43.93 20.16
C ILE A 41 8.47 42.81 20.82
N LEU A 42 9.02 43.07 22.00
CA LEU A 42 9.77 42.10 22.78
C LEU A 42 8.89 40.91 23.22
N ARG A 43 7.65 41.15 23.67
CA ARG A 43 6.65 40.08 23.96
C ARG A 43 6.42 39.17 22.76
N LEU A 44 6.26 39.76 21.58
CA LEU A 44 6.03 39.03 20.35
C LEU A 44 7.24 38.16 19.97
N LEU A 45 8.45 38.69 20.11
CA LEU A 45 9.68 37.95 19.85
C LEU A 45 9.85 36.78 20.82
N ASP A 46 9.57 36.95 22.11
CA ASP A 46 9.60 35.86 23.10
C ASP A 46 8.57 34.76 22.76
N ALA A 47 7.33 35.15 22.48
CA ALA A 47 6.26 34.19 22.16
C ALA A 47 6.57 33.37 20.90
N ASN A 48 7.05 34.01 19.82
CA ASN A 48 7.39 33.30 18.60
C ASN A 48 8.69 32.49 18.73
N ALA A 49 9.67 32.96 19.51
CA ALA A 49 10.87 32.16 19.81
C ALA A 49 10.53 30.87 20.56
N ASN A 50 9.57 30.92 21.50
CA ASN A 50 9.05 29.72 22.16
C ASN A 50 8.38 28.77 21.16
N ARG A 51 7.43 29.26 20.35
CA ARG A 51 6.73 28.45 19.33
C ARG A 51 7.69 27.78 18.35
N ALA A 52 8.69 28.53 17.87
CA ALA A 52 9.70 28.00 16.95
C ALA A 52 10.56 26.91 17.62
N ARG A 53 10.98 27.09 18.88
CA ARG A 53 11.75 26.09 19.63
C ARG A 53 10.95 24.81 19.87
N GLU A 54 9.69 24.93 20.27
CA GLU A 54 8.79 23.79 20.47
C GLU A 54 8.56 23.01 19.18
N ALA A 55 8.28 23.72 18.08
CA ALA A 55 8.10 23.10 16.77
C ALA A 55 9.38 22.37 16.30
N LEU A 56 10.55 22.99 16.43
CA LEU A 56 11.83 22.35 16.14
C LEU A 56 12.05 21.10 16.98
N ARG A 57 11.64 21.10 18.24
CA ARG A 57 11.79 19.94 19.12
C ARG A 57 10.92 18.77 18.67
N VAL A 58 9.67 19.03 18.29
CA VAL A 58 8.77 18.00 17.75
C VAL A 58 9.36 17.38 16.48
N LEU A 59 9.88 18.20 15.56
CA LEU A 59 10.52 17.70 14.34
C LEU A 59 11.81 16.91 14.63
N GLU A 60 12.64 17.38 15.58
CA GLU A 60 13.90 16.73 15.98
C GLU A 60 13.62 15.35 16.61
N ASP A 61 12.62 15.26 17.48
CA ASP A 61 12.22 14.01 18.12
C ASP A 61 11.59 13.04 17.10
N TYR A 62 10.80 13.52 16.13
CA TYR A 62 10.33 12.69 15.01
C TYR A 62 11.50 12.13 14.18
N ALA A 63 12.45 12.98 13.81
CA ALA A 63 13.63 12.56 13.05
C ALA A 63 14.49 11.54 13.82
N ARG A 64 14.59 11.68 15.14
CA ARG A 64 15.41 10.81 16.00
C ARG A 64 14.73 9.47 16.31
N PHE A 65 13.46 9.50 16.69
CA PHE A 65 12.80 8.33 17.26
C PHE A 65 11.93 7.58 16.26
N ILE A 66 11.43 8.25 15.21
CA ILE A 66 10.62 7.61 14.18
C ILE A 66 11.45 7.31 12.93
N LEU A 67 12.25 8.28 12.46
CA LEU A 67 13.04 8.10 11.25
C LEU A 67 14.45 7.51 11.49
N ASP A 68 14.88 7.43 12.75
CA ASP A 68 16.26 7.06 13.16
C ASP A 68 17.34 7.75 12.30
N SER A 69 17.12 9.03 12.00
CA SER A 69 17.93 9.80 11.06
C SER A 69 18.85 10.76 11.80
N GLU A 70 20.10 10.33 12.01
CA GLU A 70 21.16 11.18 12.59
C GLU A 70 21.35 12.47 11.78
N SER A 71 21.31 12.36 10.44
CA SER A 71 21.46 13.51 9.54
C SER A 71 20.34 14.55 9.72
N LEU A 72 19.07 14.13 9.67
CA LEU A 72 17.95 15.07 9.87
C LEU A 72 17.94 15.65 11.28
N SER A 73 18.16 14.80 12.30
CA SER A 73 18.24 15.23 13.71
C SER A 73 19.35 16.25 13.91
N GLY A 74 20.54 16.02 13.35
CA GLY A 74 21.67 16.95 13.39
C GLY A 74 21.37 18.29 12.73
N ARG A 75 20.71 18.29 11.56
CA ARG A 75 20.32 19.53 10.87
C ARG A 75 19.25 20.31 11.64
N LEU A 76 18.26 19.64 12.20
CA LEU A 76 17.23 20.27 13.05
C LEU A 76 17.84 20.86 14.33
N LYS A 77 18.79 20.15 14.95
CA LYS A 77 19.58 20.67 16.08
C LYS A 77 20.39 21.90 15.69
N HIS A 78 20.98 21.92 14.50
CA HIS A 78 21.69 23.09 13.99
C HIS A 78 20.75 24.30 13.81
N VAL A 79 19.56 24.11 13.23
CA VAL A 79 18.56 25.19 13.13
C VAL A 79 18.13 25.68 14.51
N ARG A 80 17.95 24.77 15.48
CA ARG A 80 17.60 25.11 16.87
C ARG A 80 18.70 25.92 17.57
N HIS A 81 19.97 25.56 17.38
CA HIS A 81 21.09 26.33 17.93
C HIS A 81 21.24 27.68 17.24
N GLY A 82 21.12 27.75 15.91
CA GLY A 82 21.16 29.00 15.17
C GLY A 82 20.04 29.95 15.60
N LEU A 83 18.84 29.44 15.85
CA LEU A 83 17.73 30.24 16.38
C LEU A 83 18.08 30.80 17.76
N ALA A 84 18.59 29.96 18.66
CA ALA A 84 18.98 30.38 20.01
C ALA A 84 20.08 31.46 19.99
N GLU A 85 21.03 31.37 19.04
CA GLU A 85 22.05 32.41 18.85
C GLU A 85 21.45 33.71 18.31
N ALA A 86 20.56 33.63 17.32
CA ALA A 86 19.99 34.80 16.67
C ALA A 86 19.07 35.62 17.61
N VAL A 87 18.25 34.96 18.43
CA VAL A 87 17.37 35.66 19.39
C VAL A 87 17.97 35.81 20.79
N GLY A 88 19.07 35.11 21.07
CA GLY A 88 19.72 35.07 22.39
C GLY A 88 20.00 36.43 23.03
N PRO A 89 20.53 37.43 22.29
CA PRO A 89 20.75 38.76 22.83
C PRO A 89 19.48 39.48 23.31
N ILE A 90 18.33 39.18 22.73
CA ILE A 90 17.06 39.88 22.97
C ILE A 90 16.21 39.16 24.02
N LEU A 91 16.35 37.83 24.16
CA LEU A 91 15.52 37.03 25.07
C LEU A 91 15.57 37.45 26.55
N PRO A 92 16.73 37.82 27.15
CA PRO A 92 16.78 38.25 28.55
C PRO A 92 15.96 39.50 28.86
N GLU A 93 15.84 40.42 27.89
CA GLU A 93 14.98 41.59 28.03
C GLU A 93 13.53 41.21 27.73
N ALA A 94 13.30 40.43 26.67
CA ALA A 94 11.97 40.06 26.23
C ALA A 94 11.17 39.25 27.26
N ILE A 95 11.83 38.39 28.04
CA ILE A 95 11.18 37.62 29.09
C ILE A 95 10.61 38.49 30.21
N LEU A 96 11.19 39.67 30.47
CA LEU A 96 10.71 40.61 31.49
C LEU A 96 9.37 41.25 31.09
N HIS A 97 9.06 41.27 29.81
CA HIS A 97 7.80 41.81 29.29
C HIS A 97 6.70 40.75 29.15
N ARG A 98 6.98 39.48 29.44
CA ARG A 98 6.01 38.38 29.32
C ARG A 98 4.83 38.61 30.27
N ASP A 99 3.63 38.57 29.73
CA ASP A 99 2.38 38.75 30.48
C ASP A 99 1.28 37.85 29.89
N THR A 100 1.46 36.55 30.13
CA THR A 100 0.51 35.53 29.68
C THR A 100 -0.92 35.73 30.24
N PRO A 101 -1.13 36.16 31.51
CA PRO A 101 -2.47 36.43 32.02
C PRO A 101 -3.18 37.61 31.34
N GLY A 102 -2.42 38.64 30.92
CA GLY A 102 -2.95 39.80 30.19
C GLY A 102 -2.97 39.66 28.66
N ASP A 103 -2.43 38.56 28.11
CA ASP A 103 -2.45 38.30 26.67
C ASP A 103 -3.88 38.02 26.17
N VAL A 104 -4.34 38.87 25.25
CA VAL A 104 -5.63 38.70 24.57
C VAL A 104 -5.61 37.45 23.69
N GLY A 105 -6.68 36.65 23.76
CA GLY A 105 -6.87 35.48 22.91
C GLY A 105 -6.25 34.18 23.42
N THR A 106 -5.67 34.16 24.63
CA THR A 106 -5.15 32.94 25.28
C THR A 106 -6.22 31.88 25.57
N THR A 107 -7.50 32.28 25.63
CA THR A 107 -8.65 31.39 25.82
C THR A 107 -9.36 31.01 24.52
N ASN A 108 -8.97 31.59 23.38
CA ASN A 108 -9.61 31.34 22.09
C ASN A 108 -9.19 29.96 21.56
N LYS A 109 -9.90 28.92 21.97
CA LYS A 109 -9.70 27.56 21.47
C LYS A 109 -10.70 27.26 20.38
N THR A 110 -10.24 26.72 19.26
CA THR A 110 -11.14 26.14 18.25
C THR A 110 -11.30 24.64 18.52
N ALA A 111 -12.48 24.07 18.26
CA ALA A 111 -12.74 22.65 18.49
C ALA A 111 -11.75 21.72 17.74
N ALA A 112 -11.21 22.17 16.59
CA ALA A 112 -10.22 21.46 15.81
C ALA A 112 -8.80 21.46 16.42
N GLU A 113 -8.53 22.32 17.42
CA GLU A 113 -7.22 22.46 18.06
C GLU A 113 -6.92 21.32 19.05
N LEU A 114 -7.95 20.65 19.54
CA LEU A 114 -7.87 19.60 20.57
C LEU A 114 -7.67 18.19 20.00
N THR A 115 -7.72 18.01 18.68
CA THR A 115 -7.68 16.69 18.05
C THR A 115 -6.68 16.64 16.91
N ARG A 116 -5.84 15.61 16.90
CA ARG A 116 -4.98 15.22 15.77
C ARG A 116 -5.29 13.76 15.43
N SER A 117 -5.45 13.45 14.16
CA SER A 117 -5.81 12.10 13.70
C SER A 117 -4.63 11.14 13.69
N SER A 118 -3.40 11.66 13.51
CA SER A 118 -2.20 10.82 13.41
C SER A 118 -0.91 11.55 13.82
N ILE A 119 0.20 10.81 13.91
CA ILE A 119 1.54 11.37 14.17
C ILE A 119 1.97 12.28 13.02
N GLU A 120 1.62 11.94 11.79
CA GLU A 120 1.90 12.72 10.59
C GLU A 120 1.27 14.12 10.67
N ASP A 121 0.02 14.22 11.16
CA ASP A 121 -0.65 15.51 11.36
C ASP A 121 0.07 16.40 12.39
N VAL A 122 0.69 15.80 13.41
CA VAL A 122 1.48 16.51 14.42
C VAL A 122 2.73 17.11 13.77
N VAL A 123 3.43 16.33 12.95
CA VAL A 123 4.65 16.74 12.26
C VAL A 123 4.38 17.84 11.24
N VAL A 124 3.33 17.69 10.40
CA VAL A 124 2.92 18.71 9.43
C VAL A 124 2.59 20.04 10.12
N ALA A 125 1.87 20.00 11.24
CA ALA A 125 1.58 21.23 11.97
C ALA A 125 2.76 21.80 12.74
N ALA A 126 3.74 20.99 13.16
CA ALA A 126 4.99 21.50 13.70
C ALA A 126 5.77 22.27 12.61
N GLY A 127 5.89 21.72 11.40
CA GLY A 127 6.53 22.37 10.25
C GLY A 127 5.90 23.73 9.92
N LYS A 128 4.57 23.77 9.76
CA LYS A 128 3.83 25.02 9.48
C LYS A 128 4.03 26.08 10.58
N ARG A 129 3.87 25.69 11.86
CA ARG A 129 4.07 26.59 13.00
C ARG A 129 5.49 27.14 13.08
N LEU A 130 6.49 26.31 12.74
CA LEU A 130 7.88 26.76 12.68
C LEU A 130 8.08 27.86 11.64
N GLY A 131 7.57 27.64 10.42
CA GLY A 131 7.65 28.62 9.34
C GLY A 131 6.98 29.96 9.69
N GLU A 132 5.78 29.91 10.28
CA GLU A 132 5.03 31.08 10.75
C GLU A 132 5.79 31.84 11.84
N ALA A 133 6.29 31.12 12.86
CA ALA A 133 7.02 31.72 13.97
C ALA A 133 8.34 32.36 13.52
N LEU A 134 9.12 31.68 12.67
CA LEU A 134 10.36 32.25 12.12
C LEU A 134 10.08 33.47 11.24
N ARG A 135 8.98 33.47 10.47
CA ARG A 135 8.60 34.63 9.67
C ARG A 135 8.26 35.84 10.55
N ALA A 136 7.50 35.63 11.63
CA ALA A 136 7.21 36.69 12.59
C ALA A 136 8.51 37.23 13.22
N ILE A 137 9.39 36.37 13.71
CA ILE A 137 10.67 36.79 14.30
C ILE A 137 11.49 37.60 13.28
N GLU A 138 11.64 37.11 12.04
CA GLU A 138 12.36 37.78 10.96
C GLU A 138 11.87 39.21 10.75
N GLU A 139 10.55 39.41 10.58
CA GLU A 139 9.98 40.72 10.28
C GLU A 139 10.15 41.72 11.43
N TYR A 140 9.93 41.29 12.67
CA TYR A 140 10.10 42.19 13.81
C TYR A 140 11.57 42.50 14.10
N LEU A 141 12.48 41.55 13.89
CA LEU A 141 13.91 41.80 14.02
C LEU A 141 14.43 42.82 13.01
N LYS A 142 13.84 42.96 11.81
CA LYS A 142 14.23 44.03 10.87
C LYS A 142 14.10 45.44 11.47
N THR A 143 13.27 45.61 12.50
CA THR A 143 13.09 46.88 13.21
C THR A 143 14.09 47.11 14.35
N LEU A 144 14.74 46.05 14.85
CA LEU A 144 15.60 46.09 16.04
C LEU A 144 17.06 45.71 15.73
N ASP A 145 17.26 44.61 15.02
CA ASP A 145 18.56 44.05 14.64
C ASP A 145 18.46 43.38 13.24
N PRO A 146 18.75 44.14 12.17
CA PRO A 146 18.76 43.62 10.80
C PRO A 146 19.74 42.45 10.58
N SER A 147 20.83 42.38 11.35
CA SER A 147 21.80 41.27 11.25
C SER A 147 21.19 39.97 11.80
N ALA A 148 20.55 40.04 12.97
CA ALA A 148 19.79 38.92 13.51
C ALA A 148 18.62 38.52 12.60
N ALA A 149 17.92 39.48 11.98
CA ALA A 149 16.86 39.20 11.02
C ALA A 149 17.38 38.36 9.82
N GLN A 150 18.55 38.70 9.27
CA GLN A 150 19.17 37.96 8.17
C GLN A 150 19.54 36.52 8.57
N LYS A 151 20.01 36.32 9.81
CA LYS A 151 20.25 34.97 10.36
C LYS A 151 18.95 34.18 10.43
N VAL A 152 17.87 34.78 10.93
CA VAL A 152 16.56 34.12 11.03
C VAL A 152 15.96 33.81 9.66
N GLU A 153 16.13 34.67 8.67
CA GLU A 153 15.76 34.38 7.28
C GLU A 153 16.45 33.11 6.76
N THR A 154 17.77 32.99 7.00
CA THR A 154 18.54 31.81 6.60
C THR A 154 18.01 30.54 7.26
N LEU A 155 17.70 30.61 8.56
CA LEU A 155 17.10 29.50 9.31
C LEU A 155 15.71 29.14 8.79
N ARG A 156 14.90 30.13 8.39
CA ARG A 156 13.57 29.91 7.81
C ARG A 156 13.65 29.15 6.50
N TYR A 157 14.54 29.51 5.57
CA TYR A 157 14.71 28.73 4.35
C TYR A 157 15.25 27.32 4.60
N ALA A 158 16.19 27.17 5.55
CA ALA A 158 16.66 25.85 5.96
C ALA A 158 15.51 24.99 6.53
N SER A 159 14.57 25.61 7.26
CA SER A 159 13.41 24.90 7.81
C SER A 159 12.45 24.41 6.72
N TYR A 160 12.30 25.11 5.59
CA TYR A 160 11.47 24.65 4.47
C TYR A 160 12.05 23.42 3.76
N ASP A 161 13.38 23.36 3.58
CA ASP A 161 14.03 22.16 3.04
C ASP A 161 13.84 20.96 3.96
N LEU A 162 13.96 21.17 5.27
CA LEU A 162 13.74 20.12 6.27
C LEU A 162 12.28 19.67 6.31
N GLU A 163 11.33 20.60 6.28
CA GLU A 163 9.90 20.29 6.19
C GLU A 163 9.60 19.47 4.93
N GLN A 164 10.15 19.85 3.77
CA GLN A 164 9.95 19.11 2.53
C GLN A 164 10.48 17.67 2.62
N ARG A 165 11.66 17.48 3.22
CA ARG A 165 12.25 16.14 3.43
C ARG A 165 11.40 15.29 4.36
N ILE A 166 10.96 15.86 5.48
CA ILE A 166 10.10 15.16 6.43
C ILE A 166 8.75 14.84 5.79
N ALA A 167 8.12 15.77 5.07
CA ALA A 167 6.84 15.55 4.41
C ALA A 167 6.87 14.39 3.39
N ARG A 168 8.02 14.09 2.79
CA ARG A 168 8.18 12.94 1.89
C ARG A 168 8.08 11.59 2.62
N THR A 169 8.37 11.56 3.92
CA THR A 169 8.32 10.33 4.74
C THR A 169 6.95 10.06 5.35
N LEU A 170 6.05 11.06 5.39
CA LEU A 170 4.73 10.98 6.02
C LEU A 170 3.65 10.32 5.14
N ARG A 171 4.03 9.58 4.11
CA ARG A 171 3.05 9.08 3.14
C ARG A 171 2.49 7.71 3.54
N PRO A 172 1.15 7.56 3.60
CA PRO A 172 0.57 6.23 3.63
C PRO A 172 0.89 5.54 2.31
N PRO A 173 1.33 4.28 2.32
CA PRO A 173 1.74 3.60 1.11
C PRO A 173 0.54 3.46 0.17
N ALA A 174 0.77 3.70 -1.12
CA ALA A 174 -0.26 3.68 -2.17
C ALA A 174 -1.01 2.33 -2.27
N CYS A 175 -0.37 1.26 -1.81
CA CYS A 175 -0.92 -0.07 -1.58
C CYS A 175 -0.23 -0.67 -0.35
N ASP A 176 -0.79 -1.74 0.22
CA ASP A 176 -0.11 -2.50 1.29
C ASP A 176 1.07 -3.30 0.72
N PHE A 177 2.16 -2.60 0.40
CA PHE A 177 3.39 -3.21 -0.09
C PHE A 177 4.08 -4.05 1.01
N GLY A 178 3.66 -3.90 2.27
CA GLY A 178 4.12 -4.72 3.39
C GLY A 178 3.61 -6.16 3.35
N SER A 179 2.52 -6.42 2.63
CA SER A 179 1.96 -7.76 2.41
C SER A 179 2.64 -8.56 1.29
N ILE A 180 3.57 -7.94 0.54
CA ILE A 180 4.29 -8.60 -0.56
C ILE A 180 5.31 -9.58 0.01
N GLU A 181 5.22 -10.85 -0.38
CA GLU A 181 6.20 -11.89 0.02
C GLU A 181 7.02 -12.35 -1.18
N LEU A 182 6.37 -12.51 -2.35
CA LEU A 182 6.98 -12.94 -3.60
C LEU A 182 6.83 -11.87 -4.68
N TYR A 183 7.96 -11.25 -5.02
CA TYR A 183 8.08 -10.23 -6.06
C TYR A 183 8.80 -10.82 -7.29
N VAL A 184 8.15 -10.87 -8.46
CA VAL A 184 8.75 -11.44 -9.69
C VAL A 184 9.12 -10.35 -10.70
N LEU A 185 10.38 -10.37 -11.15
CA LEU A 185 10.90 -9.48 -12.19
C LEU A 185 10.79 -10.18 -13.55
N VAL A 186 9.93 -9.63 -14.41
CA VAL A 186 9.63 -10.15 -15.75
C VAL A 186 10.59 -9.56 -16.77
N THR A 187 11.39 -10.44 -17.38
CA THR A 187 12.30 -10.15 -18.50
C THR A 187 12.16 -11.28 -19.51
N GLU A 188 11.84 -10.98 -20.76
CA GLU A 188 11.54 -11.97 -21.80
C GLU A 188 12.71 -12.93 -22.03
N SER A 189 13.95 -12.43 -22.07
CA SER A 189 15.14 -13.27 -22.32
C SER A 189 15.43 -14.31 -21.23
N VAL A 190 14.77 -14.20 -20.08
CA VAL A 190 14.85 -15.18 -18.99
C VAL A 190 13.76 -16.26 -19.13
N CYS A 191 12.67 -15.95 -19.83
CA CYS A 191 11.54 -16.86 -19.98
C CYS A 191 11.88 -17.98 -20.98
N LYS A 192 11.52 -19.22 -20.66
CA LYS A 192 11.63 -20.35 -21.62
C LYS A 192 10.59 -20.29 -22.75
N GLY A 193 9.48 -19.60 -22.51
CA GLY A 193 8.37 -19.43 -23.46
C GLY A 193 7.92 -17.97 -23.56
N ASN A 194 6.67 -17.76 -23.97
CA ASN A 194 6.10 -16.41 -24.04
C ASN A 194 6.13 -15.72 -22.66
N TRP A 195 6.64 -14.49 -22.63
CA TRP A 195 6.83 -13.76 -21.37
C TRP A 195 5.52 -13.42 -20.64
N LEU A 196 4.42 -13.21 -21.38
CA LEU A 196 3.13 -12.87 -20.80
C LEU A 196 2.42 -14.11 -20.23
N ASP A 197 2.61 -15.27 -20.86
CA ASP A 197 2.18 -16.56 -20.31
C ASP A 197 2.97 -16.88 -19.04
N ALA A 198 4.30 -16.70 -19.05
CA ALA A 198 5.13 -16.88 -17.87
C ALA A 198 4.73 -15.91 -16.73
N ALA A 199 4.43 -14.65 -17.04
CA ALA A 199 3.90 -13.70 -16.06
C ALA A 199 2.54 -14.15 -15.49
N THR A 200 1.66 -14.67 -16.34
CA THR A 200 0.36 -15.23 -15.93
C THR A 200 0.55 -16.42 -14.99
N ASP A 201 1.45 -17.34 -15.33
CA ASP A 201 1.74 -18.53 -14.52
C ASP A 201 2.38 -18.18 -13.18
N ALA A 202 3.28 -17.19 -13.14
CA ALA A 202 3.83 -16.67 -11.91
C ALA A 202 2.74 -16.12 -10.96
N LEU A 203 1.75 -15.39 -11.50
CA LEU A 203 0.59 -14.92 -10.74
C LEU A 203 -0.28 -16.07 -10.23
N MET A 204 -0.51 -17.10 -11.06
CA MET A 204 -1.23 -18.30 -10.64
C MET A 204 -0.48 -19.13 -9.59
N GLY A 205 0.86 -18.99 -9.54
CA GLY A 205 1.70 -19.55 -8.50
C GLY A 205 1.76 -18.72 -7.22
N GLY A 206 1.12 -17.55 -7.19
CA GLY A 206 1.02 -16.71 -5.98
C GLY A 206 2.06 -15.60 -5.89
N ALA A 207 2.62 -15.13 -7.01
CA ALA A 207 3.36 -13.87 -7.03
C ALA A 207 2.43 -12.71 -6.58
N ASP A 208 2.91 -11.90 -5.65
CA ASP A 208 2.14 -10.78 -5.09
C ASP A 208 2.41 -9.46 -5.82
N CYS A 209 3.51 -9.38 -6.56
CA CYS A 209 3.93 -8.20 -7.31
C CYS A 209 4.69 -8.62 -8.56
N LEU A 210 4.44 -7.95 -9.68
CA LEU A 210 5.26 -8.11 -10.90
C LEU A 210 5.97 -6.81 -11.26
N GLN A 211 7.21 -6.93 -11.72
CA GLN A 211 7.98 -5.82 -12.29
C GLN A 211 8.26 -6.08 -13.76
N LEU A 212 7.88 -5.18 -14.66
CA LEU A 212 8.39 -5.24 -16.04
C LEU A 212 9.82 -4.71 -16.07
N ARG A 213 10.77 -5.58 -16.42
CA ARG A 213 12.20 -5.24 -16.49
C ARG A 213 12.76 -5.59 -17.86
N GLU A 214 12.62 -4.67 -18.78
CA GLU A 214 13.18 -4.76 -20.13
C GLU A 214 14.15 -3.61 -20.38
N LYS A 215 15.46 -3.90 -20.39
CA LYS A 215 16.50 -2.87 -20.50
C LYS A 215 16.88 -2.51 -21.93
N SER A 216 16.58 -3.39 -22.88
CA SER A 216 17.03 -3.28 -24.26
C SER A 216 15.94 -2.84 -25.24
N LEU A 217 14.69 -2.73 -24.78
CA LEU A 217 13.57 -2.33 -25.64
C LEU A 217 13.54 -0.83 -25.86
N GLU A 218 13.12 -0.44 -27.05
CA GLU A 218 12.78 0.94 -27.35
C GLU A 218 11.54 1.39 -26.56
N SER A 219 11.43 2.69 -26.29
CA SER A 219 10.38 3.23 -25.43
C SER A 219 8.95 2.90 -25.91
N GLY A 220 8.72 2.84 -27.22
CA GLY A 220 7.41 2.49 -27.79
C GLY A 220 7.00 1.04 -27.51
N GLU A 221 7.93 0.10 -27.70
CA GLU A 221 7.68 -1.31 -27.40
C GLU A 221 7.57 -1.55 -25.89
N LEU A 222 8.46 -0.93 -25.11
CA LEU A 222 8.41 -0.98 -23.65
C LEU A 222 7.06 -0.51 -23.10
N LEU A 223 6.52 0.60 -23.63
CA LEU A 223 5.20 1.10 -23.26
C LEU A 223 4.07 0.12 -23.63
N SER A 224 4.16 -0.51 -24.80
CA SER A 224 3.18 -1.52 -25.22
C SER A 224 3.16 -2.71 -24.26
N ARG A 225 4.34 -3.26 -23.92
CA ARG A 225 4.45 -4.36 -22.95
C ARG A 225 4.02 -3.94 -21.55
N ALA A 226 4.38 -2.74 -21.12
CA ALA A 226 3.96 -2.18 -19.84
C ALA A 226 2.43 -2.18 -19.72
N ARG A 227 1.71 -1.72 -20.75
CA ARG A 227 0.24 -1.73 -20.76
C ARG A 227 -0.35 -3.14 -20.67
N GLN A 228 0.26 -4.11 -21.36
CA GLN A 228 -0.17 -5.51 -21.29
C GLN A 228 0.03 -6.09 -19.88
N LEU A 229 1.19 -5.86 -19.27
CA LEU A 229 1.47 -6.36 -17.93
C LEU A 229 0.60 -5.66 -16.87
N VAL A 230 0.39 -4.34 -16.97
CA VAL A 230 -0.51 -3.58 -16.08
C VAL A 230 -1.94 -4.14 -16.17
N ALA A 231 -2.45 -4.39 -17.38
CA ALA A 231 -3.77 -4.98 -17.55
C ALA A 231 -3.86 -6.36 -16.88
N LEU A 232 -2.86 -7.22 -17.08
CA LEU A 232 -2.79 -8.53 -16.44
C LEU A 232 -2.73 -8.42 -14.91
N CYS A 233 -1.84 -7.61 -14.35
CA CYS A 233 -1.73 -7.41 -12.90
C CYS A 233 -3.03 -6.90 -12.28
N ARG A 234 -3.71 -5.96 -12.96
CA ARG A 234 -5.03 -5.44 -12.56
C ARG A 234 -6.11 -6.52 -12.59
N GLU A 235 -6.00 -7.51 -13.48
CA GLU A 235 -6.91 -8.65 -13.48
C GLU A 235 -6.80 -9.49 -12.21
N PHE A 236 -5.56 -9.68 -11.72
CA PHE A 236 -5.22 -10.46 -10.54
C PHE A 236 -5.27 -9.66 -9.23
N GLY A 237 -5.41 -8.34 -9.31
CA GLY A 237 -5.42 -7.46 -8.15
C GLY A 237 -4.06 -7.34 -7.46
N VAL A 238 -2.98 -7.46 -8.23
CA VAL A 238 -1.61 -7.32 -7.76
C VAL A 238 -0.99 -6.03 -8.32
N PRO A 239 -0.07 -5.37 -7.59
CA PRO A 239 0.67 -4.23 -8.11
C PRO A 239 1.58 -4.61 -9.29
N CYS A 240 1.62 -3.71 -10.28
CA CYS A 240 2.55 -3.72 -11.39
C CYS A 240 3.54 -2.56 -11.26
N ILE A 241 4.84 -2.87 -11.28
CA ILE A 241 5.92 -1.90 -11.19
C ILE A 241 6.69 -1.84 -12.51
N ILE A 242 7.05 -0.65 -12.97
CA ILE A 242 7.92 -0.47 -14.13
C ILE A 242 9.35 -0.20 -13.67
N ASN A 243 10.32 -0.93 -14.24
CA ASN A 243 11.73 -0.74 -13.91
C ASN A 243 12.32 0.49 -14.63
N ASP A 244 13.14 1.26 -13.93
CA ASP A 244 13.96 2.42 -14.36
C ASP A 244 13.22 3.63 -14.98
N ARG A 245 11.98 3.47 -15.46
CA ARG A 245 11.28 4.43 -16.33
C ARG A 245 9.99 5.02 -15.72
N PRO A 246 10.09 6.10 -14.91
CA PRO A 246 8.94 6.80 -14.33
C PRO A 246 7.93 7.31 -15.36
N ASP A 247 8.41 7.77 -16.51
CA ASP A 247 7.60 8.24 -17.63
C ASP A 247 6.72 7.12 -18.20
N ILE A 248 7.30 5.93 -18.41
CA ILE A 248 6.56 4.75 -18.87
C ILE A 248 5.56 4.29 -17.81
N ALA A 249 5.93 4.31 -16.52
CA ALA A 249 5.03 3.98 -15.43
C ALA A 249 3.74 4.84 -15.45
N VAL A 250 3.90 6.15 -15.66
CA VAL A 250 2.75 7.07 -15.77
C VAL A 250 1.94 6.80 -17.04
N LEU A 251 2.59 6.67 -18.20
CA LEU A 251 1.91 6.49 -19.49
C LEU A 251 1.20 5.14 -19.63
N ALA A 252 1.66 4.12 -18.90
CA ALA A 252 1.04 2.80 -18.82
C ALA A 252 -0.01 2.69 -17.71
N ASP A 253 -0.17 3.72 -16.86
CA ASP A 253 -0.98 3.69 -15.65
C ASP A 253 -0.61 2.54 -14.69
N ALA A 254 0.70 2.32 -14.53
CA ALA A 254 1.23 1.37 -13.57
C ALA A 254 1.08 1.87 -12.13
N ASP A 255 1.10 0.93 -11.17
CA ASP A 255 0.99 1.23 -9.75
C ASP A 255 2.25 1.92 -9.22
N GLY A 256 3.41 1.71 -9.87
CA GLY A 256 4.63 2.39 -9.51
C GLY A 256 5.83 2.17 -10.41
N VAL A 257 6.97 2.68 -9.94
CA VAL A 257 8.28 2.57 -10.58
C VAL A 257 9.30 2.03 -9.57
N HIS A 258 10.29 1.29 -10.05
CA HIS A 258 11.49 0.96 -9.28
C HIS A 258 12.71 1.59 -9.95
N VAL A 259 13.54 2.30 -9.20
CA VAL A 259 14.76 2.95 -9.72
C VAL A 259 16.02 2.42 -9.02
N GLY A 260 17.08 2.25 -9.78
CA GLY A 260 18.41 1.92 -9.30
C GLY A 260 19.28 3.16 -9.04
N GLN A 261 20.48 2.91 -8.50
CA GLN A 261 21.44 3.97 -8.15
C GLN A 261 22.02 4.75 -9.35
N GLY A 262 21.90 4.20 -10.57
CA GLY A 262 22.34 4.86 -11.81
C GLY A 262 21.21 5.46 -12.63
N ASP A 263 19.96 5.35 -12.16
CA ASP A 263 18.78 5.85 -12.86
C ASP A 263 18.41 7.25 -12.35
N LEU A 264 17.21 7.75 -12.68
CA LEU A 264 16.72 9.00 -12.10
C LEU A 264 16.68 8.88 -10.57
N PRO A 265 17.17 9.90 -9.82
CA PRO A 265 17.05 9.92 -8.37
C PRO A 265 15.59 9.76 -7.93
N ALA A 266 15.36 9.08 -6.82
CA ALA A 266 14.01 8.79 -6.30
C ALA A 266 13.16 10.07 -6.14
N VAL A 267 13.79 11.17 -5.73
CA VAL A 267 13.16 12.49 -5.62
C VAL A 267 12.62 13.00 -6.97
N GLU A 268 13.36 12.79 -8.06
CA GLU A 268 12.95 13.21 -9.41
C GLU A 268 11.91 12.25 -9.99
N ALA A 269 12.10 10.93 -9.79
CA ALA A 269 11.10 9.93 -10.14
C ALA A 269 9.75 10.23 -9.48
N ARG A 270 9.76 10.63 -8.19
CA ARG A 270 8.58 11.04 -7.44
C ARG A 270 7.85 12.23 -8.06
N LYS A 271 8.56 13.23 -8.58
CA LYS A 271 7.93 14.38 -9.26
C LYS A 271 7.18 13.95 -10.52
N ILE A 272 7.69 12.94 -11.22
CA ILE A 272 7.07 12.41 -12.45
C ILE A 272 5.85 11.55 -12.12
N VAL A 273 6.00 10.56 -11.22
CA VAL A 273 4.92 9.59 -10.95
C VAL A 273 3.79 10.16 -10.07
N GLY A 274 4.07 11.28 -9.40
CA GLY A 274 3.15 11.97 -8.51
C GLY A 274 3.10 11.37 -7.10
N PRO A 275 2.20 11.88 -6.26
CA PRO A 275 2.20 11.57 -4.84
C PRO A 275 1.65 10.18 -4.48
N ASN A 276 0.91 9.55 -5.40
CA ASN A 276 0.08 8.37 -5.10
C ASN A 276 0.59 7.07 -5.74
N ARG A 277 1.68 7.10 -6.50
CA ARG A 277 2.27 5.89 -7.11
C ARG A 277 3.43 5.39 -6.26
N ILE A 278 3.70 4.09 -6.33
CA ILE A 278 4.79 3.46 -5.58
C ILE A 278 6.14 3.85 -6.20
N VAL A 279 7.13 4.14 -5.37
CA VAL A 279 8.54 4.33 -5.75
C VAL A 279 9.40 3.37 -4.95
N GLY A 280 9.94 2.36 -5.62
CA GLY A 280 10.95 1.45 -5.09
C GLY A 280 12.36 1.93 -5.41
N VAL A 281 13.31 1.70 -4.51
CA VAL A 281 14.72 2.07 -4.73
C VAL A 281 15.65 0.89 -4.45
N SER A 282 16.53 0.55 -5.38
CA SER A 282 17.59 -0.44 -5.11
C SER A 282 18.66 0.16 -4.19
N THR A 283 19.07 -0.58 -3.17
CA THR A 283 20.04 -0.13 -2.16
C THR A 283 21.09 -1.22 -1.89
N HIS A 284 22.33 -0.81 -1.62
CA HIS A 284 23.51 -1.69 -1.53
C HIS A 284 24.27 -1.57 -0.21
N ASN A 285 23.90 -0.61 0.64
CA ASN A 285 24.42 -0.40 1.99
C ASN A 285 23.39 0.37 2.83
N ILE A 286 23.65 0.50 4.14
CA ILE A 286 22.67 1.07 5.07
C ILE A 286 22.49 2.57 4.85
N GLU A 287 23.53 3.27 4.40
CA GLU A 287 23.50 4.69 4.07
C GLU A 287 22.55 4.97 2.90
N GLN A 288 22.60 4.15 1.84
CA GLN A 288 21.67 4.23 0.71
C GLN A 288 20.24 3.90 1.14
N ALA A 289 20.04 2.91 2.02
CA ALA A 289 18.71 2.58 2.54
C ALA A 289 18.10 3.76 3.31
N ARG A 290 18.87 4.37 4.22
CA ARG A 290 18.45 5.57 4.95
C ARG A 290 18.15 6.72 4.00
N GLN A 291 19.00 6.95 2.99
CA GLN A 291 18.77 8.01 2.02
C GLN A 291 17.49 7.77 1.18
N ALA A 292 17.21 6.52 0.79
CA ALA A 292 15.99 6.19 0.06
C ALA A 292 14.73 6.51 0.87
N VAL A 293 14.72 6.25 2.18
CA VAL A 293 13.63 6.65 3.09
C VAL A 293 13.45 8.16 3.06
N LEU A 294 14.54 8.92 3.21
CA LEU A 294 14.51 10.39 3.19
C LEU A 294 14.03 10.98 1.86
N ASP A 295 14.32 10.29 0.76
CA ASP A 295 13.89 10.68 -0.57
C ASP A 295 12.42 10.35 -0.85
N GLY A 296 11.77 9.60 0.06
CA GLY A 296 10.36 9.22 -0.01
C GLY A 296 10.10 7.96 -0.84
N ALA A 297 11.00 6.98 -0.75
CA ALA A 297 10.78 5.63 -1.25
C ALA A 297 9.68 4.93 -0.43
N ASP A 298 8.80 4.19 -1.12
CA ASP A 298 7.75 3.39 -0.49
C ASP A 298 8.25 1.98 -0.11
N TYR A 299 9.29 1.50 -0.78
CA TYR A 299 10.01 0.27 -0.42
C TYR A 299 11.45 0.31 -0.95
N ILE A 300 12.31 -0.57 -0.43
CA ILE A 300 13.69 -0.72 -0.89
C ILE A 300 14.00 -2.13 -1.39
N GLY A 301 14.80 -2.23 -2.44
CA GLY A 301 15.38 -3.48 -2.95
C GLY A 301 16.76 -3.71 -2.31
N VAL A 302 16.84 -4.68 -1.39
CA VAL A 302 18.04 -5.01 -0.62
C VAL A 302 18.86 -6.05 -1.36
N GLY A 303 19.95 -5.62 -2.00
CA GLY A 303 20.82 -6.58 -2.68
C GLY A 303 22.04 -5.95 -3.33
N PRO A 304 22.82 -6.72 -4.11
CA PRO A 304 22.63 -8.15 -4.34
C PRO A 304 22.89 -8.96 -3.05
N PHE A 305 21.98 -9.87 -2.72
CA PHE A 305 22.11 -10.74 -1.55
C PHE A 305 23.05 -11.91 -1.83
N PHE A 306 22.88 -12.55 -2.99
CA PHE A 306 23.78 -13.57 -3.52
C PHE A 306 24.34 -13.17 -4.89
N ARG A 307 25.30 -13.93 -5.40
CA ARG A 307 25.71 -13.81 -6.80
C ARG A 307 24.55 -14.21 -7.70
N SER A 308 24.33 -13.44 -8.77
CA SER A 308 23.29 -13.71 -9.76
C SER A 308 23.89 -13.86 -11.14
N SER A 309 23.38 -14.83 -11.91
CA SER A 309 23.68 -15.00 -13.33
C SER A 309 23.01 -13.93 -14.21
N THR A 310 21.89 -13.34 -13.76
CA THR A 310 21.11 -12.34 -14.53
C THR A 310 21.75 -10.95 -14.53
N LYS A 311 22.53 -10.61 -13.50
CA LYS A 311 23.35 -9.40 -13.45
C LYS A 311 24.62 -9.70 -12.63
N PRO A 312 25.72 -10.14 -13.27
CA PRO A 312 26.98 -10.32 -12.56
C PRO A 312 27.41 -8.97 -11.98
N ARG A 313 27.67 -8.96 -10.67
CA ARG A 313 28.25 -7.82 -9.95
C ARG A 313 29.45 -8.31 -9.17
N ASP A 314 30.49 -7.50 -9.12
CA ASP A 314 31.73 -7.81 -8.41
C ASP A 314 31.60 -7.63 -6.89
N PHE A 315 30.45 -7.13 -6.43
CA PHE A 315 30.14 -6.83 -5.03
C PHE A 315 28.87 -7.56 -4.58
N ILE A 316 28.89 -8.08 -3.36
CA ILE A 316 27.76 -8.67 -2.64
C ILE A 316 27.52 -7.86 -1.38
N ALA A 317 26.32 -7.36 -1.18
CA ALA A 317 25.97 -6.63 0.04
C ALA A 317 25.80 -7.59 1.23
N GLY A 318 25.20 -8.76 0.95
CA GLY A 318 25.19 -9.91 1.85
C GLY A 318 24.25 -9.80 3.05
N PRO A 319 24.23 -10.84 3.90
CA PRO A 319 23.26 -10.98 5.00
C PRO A 319 23.44 -9.97 6.13
N GLU A 320 24.66 -9.44 6.34
CA GLU A 320 24.90 -8.42 7.38
C GLU A 320 24.16 -7.11 7.07
N TYR A 321 24.23 -6.66 5.81
CA TYR A 321 23.49 -5.50 5.35
C TYR A 321 21.98 -5.70 5.49
N ALA A 322 21.47 -6.86 5.07
CA ALA A 322 20.06 -7.20 5.19
C ALA A 322 19.56 -7.20 6.64
N ARG A 323 20.34 -7.75 7.59
CA ARG A 323 20.01 -7.67 9.03
C ARG A 323 19.93 -6.25 9.54
N LYS A 324 20.90 -5.40 9.21
CA LYS A 324 20.86 -3.97 9.57
C LYS A 324 19.63 -3.27 9.02
N VAL A 325 19.23 -3.60 7.79
CA VAL A 325 17.99 -3.08 7.20
C VAL A 325 16.77 -3.53 7.98
N ALA A 326 16.63 -4.83 8.27
CA ALA A 326 15.51 -5.36 9.03
C ALA A 326 15.41 -4.77 10.45
N GLU A 327 16.54 -4.43 11.07
CA GLU A 327 16.59 -3.84 12.42
C GLU A 327 16.27 -2.34 12.46
N THR A 328 16.57 -1.58 11.39
CA THR A 328 16.60 -0.10 11.46
C THR A 328 15.73 0.61 10.42
N ILE A 329 15.27 -0.06 9.36
CA ILE A 329 14.48 0.56 8.31
C ILE A 329 13.01 0.20 8.46
N GLY A 330 12.15 1.21 8.63
CA GLY A 330 10.72 1.03 8.89
C GLY A 330 9.84 0.85 7.65
N ILE A 331 10.37 1.07 6.44
CA ILE A 331 9.62 0.83 5.19
C ILE A 331 9.86 -0.59 4.66
N PRO A 332 8.94 -1.17 3.87
CA PRO A 332 9.11 -2.51 3.31
C PRO A 332 10.45 -2.71 2.60
N ALA A 333 11.10 -3.84 2.90
CA ALA A 333 12.38 -4.23 2.31
C ALA A 333 12.20 -5.54 1.55
N VAL A 334 12.66 -5.58 0.30
CA VAL A 334 12.61 -6.77 -0.56
C VAL A 334 14.03 -7.21 -0.89
N ALA A 335 14.43 -8.38 -0.42
CA ALA A 335 15.74 -8.93 -0.74
C ALA A 335 15.81 -9.36 -2.21
N ILE A 336 16.92 -9.10 -2.89
CA ILE A 336 17.04 -9.35 -4.33
C ILE A 336 18.42 -9.89 -4.73
N ALA A 337 18.41 -10.61 -5.85
CA ALA A 337 19.53 -11.15 -6.61
C ALA A 337 20.10 -12.48 -6.08
N GLY A 338 20.03 -13.50 -6.94
CA GLY A 338 20.58 -14.84 -6.70
C GLY A 338 19.78 -15.68 -5.71
N ILE A 339 18.56 -15.25 -5.37
CA ILE A 339 17.65 -15.97 -4.49
C ILE A 339 16.97 -17.09 -5.28
N THR A 340 16.95 -18.29 -4.71
CA THR A 340 16.36 -19.51 -5.26
C THR A 340 15.57 -20.25 -4.17
N GLU A 341 14.90 -21.33 -4.54
CA GLU A 341 14.16 -22.17 -3.60
C GLU A 341 15.08 -22.76 -2.50
N GLU A 342 16.35 -23.01 -2.83
CA GLU A 342 17.32 -23.66 -1.95
C GLU A 342 17.93 -22.72 -0.90
N ASN A 343 18.04 -21.42 -1.20
CA ASN A 343 18.74 -20.45 -0.35
C ASN A 343 17.84 -19.37 0.27
N VAL A 344 16.54 -19.37 -0.03
CA VAL A 344 15.59 -18.37 0.47
C VAL A 344 15.55 -18.29 2.01
N SER A 345 15.70 -19.42 2.71
CA SER A 345 15.72 -19.45 4.18
C SER A 345 16.85 -18.62 4.80
N GLU A 346 18.00 -18.47 4.12
CA GLU A 346 19.08 -17.59 4.59
C GLU A 346 18.69 -16.11 4.55
N VAL A 347 17.84 -15.73 3.60
CA VAL A 347 17.26 -14.38 3.52
C VAL A 347 16.27 -14.18 4.67
N LEU A 348 15.37 -15.14 4.89
CA LEU A 348 14.35 -15.04 5.94
C LEU A 348 14.98 -14.94 7.34
N ALA A 349 16.12 -15.63 7.56
CA ALA A 349 16.91 -15.53 8.78
C ALA A 349 17.48 -14.13 9.06
N THR A 350 17.44 -13.20 8.09
CA THR A 350 17.82 -11.79 8.30
C THR A 350 16.69 -10.92 8.85
N GLY A 351 15.45 -11.43 8.88
CA GLY A 351 14.24 -10.69 9.24
C GLY A 351 13.49 -10.09 8.05
N ILE A 352 14.08 -10.11 6.85
CA ILE A 352 13.38 -9.70 5.62
C ILE A 352 12.41 -10.81 5.18
N ARG A 353 11.13 -10.44 4.97
CA ARG A 353 10.03 -11.38 4.64
C ARG A 353 9.57 -11.32 3.18
N ALA A 354 10.17 -10.44 2.38
CA ALA A 354 9.86 -10.29 0.97
C ALA A 354 11.09 -10.59 0.11
N VAL A 355 10.90 -11.38 -0.95
CA VAL A 355 11.98 -11.74 -1.88
C VAL A 355 11.63 -11.42 -3.33
N ALA A 356 12.61 -10.90 -4.04
CA ALA A 356 12.54 -10.55 -5.45
C ALA A 356 13.36 -11.52 -6.30
N VAL A 357 12.68 -12.21 -7.23
CA VAL A 357 13.27 -13.24 -8.09
C VAL A 357 12.95 -13.02 -9.57
N SER A 358 13.74 -13.61 -10.45
CA SER A 358 13.48 -13.62 -11.90
C SER A 358 13.68 -15.03 -12.44
N SER A 359 14.92 -15.43 -12.72
CA SER A 359 15.24 -16.74 -13.32
C SER A 359 14.82 -17.94 -12.48
N ALA A 360 14.78 -17.82 -11.15
CA ALA A 360 14.32 -18.91 -10.28
C ALA A 360 12.85 -19.29 -10.50
N VAL A 361 12.04 -18.37 -11.06
CA VAL A 361 10.62 -18.60 -11.37
C VAL A 361 10.38 -18.66 -12.87
N LEU A 362 10.93 -17.70 -13.64
CA LEU A 362 10.65 -17.59 -15.07
C LEU A 362 11.56 -18.45 -15.96
N GLY A 363 12.72 -18.85 -15.45
CA GLY A 363 13.74 -19.62 -16.18
C GLY A 363 13.59 -21.14 -16.10
N VAL A 364 12.44 -21.63 -15.63
CA VAL A 364 12.13 -23.06 -15.47
C VAL A 364 10.95 -23.46 -16.35
N ASP A 365 10.71 -24.76 -16.51
CA ASP A 365 9.64 -25.27 -17.37
C ASP A 365 8.24 -25.04 -16.77
N ASP A 366 8.08 -25.24 -15.45
CA ASP A 366 6.81 -25.03 -14.74
C ASP A 366 6.91 -23.80 -13.82
N VAL A 367 6.65 -22.63 -14.42
CA VAL A 367 6.71 -21.32 -13.76
C VAL A 367 5.73 -21.24 -12.58
N ARG A 368 4.53 -21.80 -12.75
CA ARG A 368 3.47 -21.79 -11.73
C ARG A 368 3.90 -22.58 -10.49
N VAL A 369 4.44 -23.79 -10.69
CA VAL A 369 4.91 -24.62 -9.57
C VAL A 369 6.12 -24.00 -8.89
N ALA A 370 7.06 -23.43 -9.63
CA ALA A 370 8.23 -22.76 -9.03
C ALA A 370 7.84 -21.55 -8.18
N ALA A 371 6.93 -20.70 -8.68
CA ALA A 371 6.38 -19.59 -7.89
C ALA A 371 5.67 -20.08 -6.63
N ALA A 372 4.82 -21.12 -6.74
CA ALA A 372 4.08 -21.67 -5.61
C ALA A 372 5.00 -22.23 -4.50
N ARG A 373 6.02 -23.01 -4.88
CA ARG A 373 7.00 -23.57 -3.92
C ARG A 373 7.79 -22.48 -3.21
N LEU A 374 8.26 -21.48 -3.96
CA LEU A 374 9.01 -20.39 -3.38
C LEU A 374 8.15 -19.57 -2.41
N LYS A 375 6.91 -19.27 -2.80
CA LYS A 375 5.91 -18.60 -1.96
C LYS A 375 5.62 -19.38 -0.67
N GLU A 376 5.46 -20.69 -0.77
CA GLU A 376 5.26 -21.57 0.39
C GLU A 376 6.46 -21.54 1.34
N LYS A 377 7.69 -21.61 0.83
CA LYS A 377 8.89 -21.51 1.67
C LYS A 377 8.98 -20.20 2.43
N VAL A 378 8.68 -19.07 1.76
CA VAL A 378 8.66 -17.75 2.40
C VAL A 378 7.65 -17.68 3.55
N ARG A 379 6.49 -18.36 3.42
CA ARG A 379 5.47 -18.44 4.47
C ARG A 379 5.80 -19.41 5.59
N SER A 380 6.36 -20.57 5.26
CA SER A 380 6.58 -21.68 6.22
C SER A 380 7.57 -21.36 7.35
N ASP A 381 8.43 -20.34 7.18
CA ASP A 381 9.41 -19.92 8.20
C ASP A 381 8.80 -18.94 9.25
N GLU A 382 7.48 -18.91 9.39
CA GLU A 382 6.80 -18.29 10.54
C GLU A 382 6.98 -19.08 11.85
N SER A 383 7.45 -20.33 11.81
CA SER A 383 7.46 -21.24 12.97
C SER A 383 8.69 -21.19 13.89
N VAL A 384 9.63 -20.25 13.73
CA VAL A 384 10.80 -20.14 14.63
C VAL A 384 10.82 -18.79 15.35
N SER A 385 9.94 -18.65 16.35
CA SER A 385 10.16 -17.77 17.50
C SER A 385 10.59 -18.63 18.70
N PRO A 386 11.77 -18.41 19.30
CA PRO A 386 12.19 -19.14 20.48
C PRO A 386 11.67 -18.45 21.75
N VAL A 387 10.37 -18.53 22.03
CA VAL A 387 9.84 -18.31 23.40
C VAL A 387 8.58 -19.18 23.59
N GLY A 388 8.67 -20.15 24.51
CA GLY A 388 7.49 -20.77 25.14
C GLY A 388 7.15 -22.19 24.68
N GLN A 389 7.88 -23.18 25.18
CA GLN A 389 7.35 -24.54 25.35
C GLN A 389 6.13 -24.48 26.28
N THR A 390 4.95 -24.97 25.87
CA THR A 390 3.97 -25.66 26.75
C THR A 390 2.92 -26.41 25.88
N PHE A 391 3.01 -27.75 25.86
CA PHE A 391 1.96 -28.76 25.66
C PHE A 391 0.87 -28.58 24.57
N LEU A 392 0.85 -29.47 23.56
CA LEU A 392 -0.01 -30.65 23.54
C LEU A 392 0.31 -31.54 22.33
N SER A 393 0.21 -32.84 22.58
CA SER A 393 0.59 -33.97 21.74
C SER A 393 -0.29 -34.17 20.51
N ALA A 394 0.22 -35.03 19.64
CA ALA A 394 -0.43 -35.66 18.51
C ALA A 394 -1.90 -36.07 18.72
N ASP A 395 -2.57 -36.15 17.56
CA ASP A 395 -3.83 -36.83 17.23
C ASP A 395 -5.08 -35.96 17.10
N SER A 396 -5.48 -35.67 15.85
CA SER A 396 -6.87 -35.43 15.42
C SER A 396 -6.98 -35.27 13.90
N ARG A 397 -6.62 -36.33 13.16
CA ARG A 397 -7.23 -36.59 11.85
C ARG A 397 -8.67 -37.06 12.06
N ALA A 398 -9.59 -36.11 12.21
CA ALA A 398 -11.03 -36.23 11.96
C ALA A 398 -11.70 -34.99 12.57
N ARG A 399 -12.00 -33.97 11.77
CA ARG A 399 -13.02 -32.98 12.17
C ARG A 399 -14.28 -33.27 11.39
N ALA A 400 -15.25 -33.83 12.12
CA ALA A 400 -16.65 -33.84 11.78
C ALA A 400 -17.12 -32.40 11.49
N PHE A 401 -17.97 -32.26 10.47
CA PHE A 401 -18.75 -31.05 10.21
C PHE A 401 -19.56 -30.71 11.47
N LEU A 402 -19.12 -29.70 12.22
CA LEU A 402 -19.94 -29.00 13.21
C LEU A 402 -19.78 -27.51 12.94
N PRO A 403 -20.89 -26.75 12.76
CA PRO A 403 -20.81 -25.33 12.50
C PRO A 403 -20.36 -24.63 13.78
N GLY A 404 -19.27 -23.86 13.69
CA GLY A 404 -18.94 -22.87 14.71
C GLY A 404 -20.05 -21.82 14.84
N PRO A 405 -20.12 -21.07 15.94
CA PRO A 405 -21.15 -20.06 16.14
C PRO A 405 -21.15 -19.05 15.01
N VAL A 406 -22.35 -18.76 14.49
CA VAL A 406 -22.61 -17.82 13.40
C VAL A 406 -21.95 -16.47 13.72
N PRO A 407 -21.07 -15.95 12.84
CA PRO A 407 -20.49 -14.62 13.03
C PRO A 407 -21.60 -13.56 13.06
N SER A 408 -21.46 -12.60 13.97
CA SER A 408 -22.30 -11.40 14.05
C SER A 408 -22.50 -10.75 12.67
N MET A 409 -23.72 -10.27 12.38
CA MET A 409 -24.12 -9.54 11.16
C MET A 409 -23.23 -8.33 10.80
N SER A 410 -22.34 -7.91 11.70
CA SER A 410 -21.31 -6.89 11.47
C SER A 410 -20.19 -7.28 10.49
N ALA A 411 -20.13 -8.53 10.02
CA ALA A 411 -19.12 -9.03 9.07
C ALA A 411 -19.60 -9.11 7.60
N LEU A 412 -20.81 -8.65 7.29
CA LEU A 412 -21.36 -8.67 5.93
C LEU A 412 -20.86 -7.47 5.12
N GLU A 413 -19.89 -7.69 4.24
CA GLU A 413 -19.50 -6.69 3.25
C GLU A 413 -20.42 -6.73 2.02
N LYS A 414 -20.92 -5.55 1.60
CA LYS A 414 -21.72 -5.36 0.37
C LYS A 414 -20.93 -4.50 -0.61
N ARG A 415 -20.50 -5.05 -1.74
CA ARG A 415 -19.93 -4.27 -2.85
C ARG A 415 -21.00 -3.89 -3.89
N ARG A 416 -20.95 -2.65 -4.37
CA ARG A 416 -21.82 -2.13 -5.44
C ARG A 416 -21.31 -2.54 -6.84
N ARG A 417 -22.06 -3.44 -7.51
CA ARG A 417 -22.51 -3.33 -8.93
C ARG A 417 -23.93 -3.94 -9.01
N ARG A 418 -24.58 -3.98 -10.18
CA ARG A 418 -26.06 -4.11 -10.37
C ARG A 418 -26.76 -5.28 -9.64
N LEU A 419 -26.03 -6.30 -9.17
CA LEU A 419 -26.52 -7.30 -8.21
C LEU A 419 -25.58 -7.36 -6.98
N PRO A 420 -26.10 -7.33 -5.73
CA PRO A 420 -25.26 -7.35 -4.53
C PRO A 420 -24.76 -8.77 -4.21
N HIS A 421 -23.44 -8.93 -4.14
CA HIS A 421 -22.78 -10.14 -3.63
C HIS A 421 -22.53 -10.00 -2.12
N TRP A 422 -22.84 -11.04 -1.35
CA TRP A 422 -22.63 -11.08 0.10
C TRP A 422 -21.44 -11.99 0.41
N THR A 423 -20.49 -11.51 1.20
CA THR A 423 -19.33 -12.31 1.61
C THR A 423 -19.28 -12.45 3.14
N LEU A 424 -19.27 -13.70 3.61
CA LEU A 424 -19.02 -14.13 4.97
C LEU A 424 -17.80 -15.08 5.01
N ALA A 425 -16.79 -14.73 5.81
CA ALA A 425 -15.57 -15.51 5.93
C ALA A 425 -15.85 -16.89 6.56
N GLY A 426 -15.24 -17.95 6.01
CA GLY A 426 -15.42 -19.33 6.49
C GLY A 426 -16.75 -19.99 6.12
N SER A 427 -17.53 -19.40 5.19
CA SER A 427 -18.78 -20.00 4.69
C SER A 427 -18.59 -20.72 3.35
N ALA A 428 -19.44 -21.71 3.09
CA ALA A 428 -19.57 -22.34 1.78
C ALA A 428 -20.49 -21.52 0.86
N TYR A 429 -20.15 -21.46 -0.41
CA TYR A 429 -20.88 -20.73 -1.44
C TYR A 429 -21.27 -21.66 -2.56
N PHE A 430 -22.53 -21.56 -2.97
CA PHE A 430 -22.98 -22.08 -4.25
C PHE A 430 -22.83 -20.97 -5.30
N ILE A 431 -22.07 -21.23 -6.36
CA ILE A 431 -21.82 -20.32 -7.46
C ILE A 431 -22.33 -20.89 -8.78
N THR A 432 -22.78 -19.99 -9.66
CA THR A 432 -23.21 -20.30 -11.02
C THR A 432 -22.67 -19.26 -11.99
N PHE A 433 -22.12 -19.69 -13.12
CA PHE A 433 -21.79 -18.79 -14.22
C PHE A 433 -22.11 -19.46 -15.56
N ARG A 434 -22.52 -18.66 -16.54
CA ARG A 434 -23.07 -19.13 -17.83
C ARG A 434 -22.15 -18.81 -18.99
N VAL A 435 -22.24 -19.62 -20.03
CA VAL A 435 -21.56 -19.38 -21.31
C VAL A 435 -22.18 -18.14 -21.97
N ASP A 436 -21.34 -17.31 -22.58
CA ASP A 436 -21.77 -16.04 -23.20
C ASP A 436 -22.58 -16.27 -24.49
N SER A 437 -22.10 -17.19 -25.33
CA SER A 437 -22.78 -17.61 -26.55
C SER A 437 -22.43 -19.05 -26.93
N GLY A 438 -23.42 -19.78 -27.47
CA GLY A 438 -23.29 -21.19 -27.83
C GLY A 438 -23.24 -22.13 -26.62
N GLU A 439 -22.64 -23.30 -26.81
CA GLU A 439 -22.46 -24.33 -25.79
C GLU A 439 -21.02 -24.83 -25.76
N LEU A 440 -20.60 -25.38 -24.63
CA LEU A 440 -19.31 -26.02 -24.44
C LEU A 440 -19.31 -27.43 -25.04
N SER A 441 -18.32 -27.71 -25.89
CA SER A 441 -18.05 -29.07 -26.36
C SER A 441 -17.57 -29.98 -25.21
N GLU A 442 -17.51 -31.30 -25.43
CA GLU A 442 -16.99 -32.24 -24.43
C GLU A 442 -15.54 -31.95 -24.02
N ALA A 443 -14.69 -31.60 -25.00
CA ALA A 443 -13.30 -31.22 -24.75
C ALA A 443 -13.23 -29.93 -23.90
N GLU A 444 -14.07 -28.95 -24.21
CA GLU A 444 -14.14 -27.69 -23.47
C GLU A 444 -14.62 -27.90 -22.04
N ARG A 445 -15.67 -28.72 -21.83
CA ARG A 445 -16.14 -29.06 -20.49
C ARG A 445 -15.07 -29.75 -19.66
N THR A 446 -14.23 -30.59 -20.30
CA THR A 446 -13.11 -31.27 -19.64
C THR A 446 -12.05 -30.27 -19.18
N ILE A 447 -11.73 -29.28 -20.03
CA ILE A 447 -10.80 -28.19 -19.67
C ILE A 447 -11.33 -27.39 -18.48
N VAL A 448 -12.62 -27.03 -18.52
CA VAL A 448 -13.26 -26.25 -17.44
C VAL A 448 -13.24 -27.02 -16.13
N LEU A 449 -13.67 -28.30 -16.14
CA LEU A 449 -13.68 -29.15 -14.95
C LEU A 449 -12.27 -29.32 -14.38
N THR A 450 -11.29 -29.59 -15.24
CA THR A 450 -9.89 -29.76 -14.84
C THR A 450 -9.38 -28.48 -14.18
N HIS A 451 -9.67 -27.32 -14.76
CA HIS A 451 -9.26 -26.03 -14.20
C HIS A 451 -9.91 -25.72 -12.84
N ILE A 452 -11.20 -26.03 -12.67
CA ILE A 452 -11.89 -25.88 -11.38
C ILE A 452 -11.26 -26.83 -10.34
N ARG A 453 -10.96 -28.07 -10.73
CA ARG A 453 -10.29 -29.02 -9.84
C ARG A 453 -8.88 -28.57 -9.45
N GLU A 454 -8.11 -27.99 -10.37
CA GLU A 454 -6.76 -27.48 -10.10
C GLU A 454 -6.72 -26.35 -9.05
N GLY A 455 -7.83 -25.62 -8.87
CA GLY A 455 -7.94 -24.56 -7.87
C GLY A 455 -8.31 -25.04 -6.46
N HIS A 456 -8.73 -26.31 -6.34
CA HIS A 456 -8.96 -26.96 -5.06
C HIS A 456 -7.70 -26.93 -4.19
N GLU A 457 -7.87 -26.63 -2.90
CA GLU A 457 -6.81 -26.51 -1.87
C GLU A 457 -5.80 -25.36 -2.11
N LYS A 458 -5.88 -24.65 -3.25
CA LYS A 458 -5.02 -23.50 -3.56
C LYS A 458 -5.73 -22.17 -3.33
N PHE A 459 -6.98 -22.08 -3.79
CA PHE A 459 -7.78 -20.85 -3.71
C PHE A 459 -9.10 -21.07 -2.96
N TYR A 460 -9.61 -22.31 -2.98
CA TYR A 460 -10.84 -22.72 -2.34
C TYR A 460 -10.82 -24.22 -2.02
N PHE A 461 -11.51 -24.64 -0.97
CA PHE A 461 -11.92 -26.03 -0.81
C PHE A 461 -13.16 -26.27 -1.67
N LEU A 462 -13.08 -27.24 -2.57
CA LEU A 462 -14.14 -27.57 -3.51
C LEU A 462 -14.93 -28.69 -2.87
N ILE A 463 -16.26 -28.55 -2.80
CA ILE A 463 -17.15 -29.57 -2.26
C ILE A 463 -17.76 -30.36 -3.41
N GLY A 464 -18.27 -29.66 -4.43
CA GLY A 464 -18.75 -30.28 -5.66
C GLY A 464 -18.86 -29.30 -6.82
N THR A 465 -18.81 -29.79 -8.05
CA THR A 465 -18.99 -28.99 -9.26
C THR A 465 -19.63 -29.82 -10.37
N VAL A 466 -20.48 -29.19 -11.18
CA VAL A 466 -20.98 -29.74 -12.44
C VAL A 466 -20.74 -28.75 -13.57
N VAL A 467 -20.14 -29.22 -14.67
CA VAL A 467 -19.96 -28.43 -15.89
C VAL A 467 -20.97 -28.88 -16.93
N MET A 468 -21.97 -28.04 -17.17
CA MET A 468 -23.03 -28.23 -18.17
C MET A 468 -22.59 -27.60 -19.51
N PRO A 469 -23.26 -27.92 -20.64
CA PRO A 469 -22.97 -27.29 -21.93
C PRO A 469 -23.13 -25.76 -21.91
N ASP A 470 -24.10 -25.24 -21.16
CA ASP A 470 -24.45 -23.81 -21.13
C ASP A 470 -24.03 -23.08 -19.85
N HIS A 471 -23.61 -23.79 -18.79
CA HIS A 471 -23.25 -23.19 -17.51
C HIS A 471 -22.42 -24.10 -16.60
N VAL A 472 -21.91 -23.54 -15.51
CA VAL A 472 -21.23 -24.26 -14.43
C VAL A 472 -21.95 -23.99 -13.12
N HIS A 473 -22.11 -25.02 -12.29
CA HIS A 473 -22.43 -24.89 -10.87
C HIS A 473 -21.27 -25.42 -10.04
N ALA A 474 -20.87 -24.69 -9.00
CA ALA A 474 -19.88 -25.17 -8.05
C ALA A 474 -20.27 -24.80 -6.61
N VAL A 475 -19.94 -25.68 -5.67
CA VAL A 475 -20.02 -25.44 -4.23
C VAL A 475 -18.61 -25.46 -3.67
N LEU A 476 -18.20 -24.36 -3.04
CA LEU A 476 -16.83 -24.19 -2.57
C LEU A 476 -16.74 -23.27 -1.35
N GLU A 477 -15.64 -23.40 -0.61
CA GLU A 477 -15.27 -22.56 0.52
C GLU A 477 -13.96 -21.82 0.19
N PRO A 478 -13.91 -20.48 0.22
CA PRO A 478 -12.68 -19.75 -0.03
C PRO A 478 -11.58 -20.01 1.02
N ILE A 479 -10.33 -20.13 0.58
CA ILE A 479 -9.16 -20.34 1.46
C ILE A 479 -8.51 -18.98 1.78
N GLY A 480 -8.06 -18.79 3.03
CA GLY A 480 -7.03 -17.79 3.38
C GLY A 480 -7.31 -16.36 2.90
N GLY A 481 -8.52 -15.83 3.11
CA GLY A 481 -8.87 -14.45 2.74
C GLY A 481 -9.07 -14.20 1.23
N VAL A 482 -8.95 -15.23 0.39
CA VAL A 482 -9.31 -15.13 -1.03
C VAL A 482 -10.81 -14.87 -1.16
N THR A 483 -11.21 -13.84 -1.91
CA THR A 483 -12.62 -13.45 -2.02
C THR A 483 -13.35 -14.22 -3.13
N LEU A 484 -14.67 -14.42 -2.98
CA LEU A 484 -15.48 -15.09 -3.99
C LEU A 484 -15.43 -14.44 -5.39
N PRO A 485 -15.40 -13.09 -5.53
CA PRO A 485 -15.17 -12.44 -6.82
C PRO A 485 -13.80 -12.78 -7.42
N ARG A 486 -12.74 -12.91 -6.60
CA ARG A 486 -11.40 -13.31 -7.07
C ARG A 486 -11.41 -14.76 -7.59
N ILE A 487 -12.11 -15.66 -6.90
CA ILE A 487 -12.26 -17.07 -7.30
C ILE A 487 -13.01 -17.18 -8.62
N THR A 488 -14.21 -16.59 -8.71
CA THR A 488 -15.06 -16.67 -9.90
C THR A 488 -14.40 -16.01 -11.12
N LYS A 489 -13.71 -14.87 -10.93
CA LYS A 489 -12.94 -14.22 -12.00
C LYS A 489 -11.79 -15.08 -12.49
N GLY A 490 -11.03 -15.71 -11.59
CA GLY A 490 -9.93 -16.62 -11.94
C GLY A 490 -10.41 -17.89 -12.65
N MET A 491 -11.52 -18.48 -12.20
CA MET A 491 -12.16 -19.61 -12.86
C MET A 491 -12.57 -19.26 -14.29
N LYS A 492 -13.30 -18.16 -14.49
CA LYS A 492 -13.81 -17.74 -15.80
C LYS A 492 -12.68 -17.31 -16.74
N GLY A 493 -11.76 -16.47 -16.27
CA GLY A 493 -10.69 -15.91 -17.12
C GLY A 493 -9.76 -16.98 -17.69
N VAL A 494 -9.26 -17.89 -16.85
CA VAL A 494 -8.29 -18.91 -17.28
C VAL A 494 -8.96 -20.00 -18.11
N SER A 495 -10.15 -20.45 -17.70
CA SER A 495 -10.89 -21.42 -18.51
C SER A 495 -11.28 -20.84 -19.87
N ALA A 496 -11.64 -19.56 -19.96
CA ALA A 496 -11.90 -18.89 -21.23
C ALA A 496 -10.64 -18.87 -22.12
N ARG A 497 -9.46 -18.56 -21.56
CA ARG A 497 -8.18 -18.60 -22.32
C ARG A 497 -7.89 -20.01 -22.85
N LYS A 498 -7.98 -21.03 -22.00
CA LYS A 498 -7.74 -22.44 -22.39
C LYS A 498 -8.75 -22.95 -23.44
N VAL A 499 -10.02 -22.56 -23.32
CA VAL A 499 -11.07 -22.86 -24.31
C VAL A 499 -10.82 -22.13 -25.62
N ASN A 500 -10.48 -20.85 -25.59
CA ASN A 500 -10.20 -20.07 -26.79
C ASN A 500 -8.97 -20.59 -27.56
N LEU A 501 -7.99 -21.15 -26.85
CA LEU A 501 -6.83 -21.81 -27.46
C LEU A 501 -7.24 -22.98 -28.37
N ILE A 502 -8.18 -23.82 -27.91
CA ILE A 502 -8.68 -24.94 -28.73
C ILE A 502 -9.70 -24.50 -29.80
N ARG A 503 -10.40 -23.38 -29.58
CA ARG A 503 -11.27 -22.76 -30.59
C ARG A 503 -10.48 -22.02 -31.69
N GLY A 504 -9.18 -21.82 -31.53
CA GLY A 504 -8.33 -21.10 -32.49
C GLY A 504 -8.65 -19.61 -32.59
N GLY A 505 -9.17 -18.99 -31.52
CA GLY A 505 -9.64 -17.61 -31.53
C GLY A 505 -9.42 -16.86 -30.21
N SER A 506 -9.99 -15.65 -30.12
CA SER A 506 -10.04 -14.84 -28.90
C SER A 506 -11.46 -14.27 -28.73
N GLY A 507 -11.92 -14.13 -27.49
CA GLY A 507 -13.28 -13.66 -27.21
C GLY A 507 -13.78 -14.04 -25.83
N SER A 508 -15.00 -13.61 -25.49
CA SER A 508 -15.64 -14.01 -24.24
C SER A 508 -16.22 -15.42 -24.35
N VAL A 509 -15.88 -16.30 -23.41
CA VAL A 509 -16.50 -17.63 -23.27
C VAL A 509 -17.65 -17.57 -22.25
N TRP A 510 -17.55 -16.69 -21.27
CA TRP A 510 -18.49 -16.61 -20.15
C TRP A 510 -19.19 -15.26 -20.13
N GLN A 511 -20.45 -15.22 -19.73
CA GLN A 511 -21.13 -13.96 -19.42
C GLN A 511 -20.35 -13.20 -18.36
N ASP A 512 -20.39 -11.87 -18.35
CA ASP A 512 -19.70 -11.08 -17.33
C ASP A 512 -20.18 -11.40 -15.91
N GLU A 513 -21.48 -11.64 -15.75
CA GLU A 513 -22.11 -11.88 -14.45
C GLU A 513 -21.99 -13.33 -13.98
N SER A 514 -21.97 -13.52 -12.66
CA SER A 514 -22.04 -14.81 -11.97
C SER A 514 -23.07 -14.67 -10.85
N TRP A 515 -23.83 -15.73 -10.57
CA TRP A 515 -24.75 -15.77 -9.45
C TRP A 515 -24.13 -16.57 -8.30
N ASP A 516 -24.28 -16.09 -7.07
CA ASP A 516 -23.81 -16.79 -5.88
C ASP A 516 -24.78 -16.68 -4.71
N ARG A 517 -24.69 -17.66 -3.81
CA ARG A 517 -25.47 -17.75 -2.59
C ARG A 517 -24.64 -18.39 -1.48
N ILE A 518 -24.63 -17.76 -0.31
CA ILE A 518 -24.07 -18.33 0.93
C ILE A 518 -24.96 -19.49 1.36
N LEU A 519 -24.35 -20.64 1.67
CA LEU A 519 -25.02 -21.80 2.25
C LEU A 519 -24.94 -21.72 3.77
N ARG A 520 -26.09 -21.85 4.44
CA ARG A 520 -26.24 -21.51 5.87
C ARG A 520 -26.16 -22.71 6.80
N ASP A 521 -26.46 -23.89 6.29
CA ASP A 521 -26.51 -25.15 7.03
C ASP A 521 -26.27 -26.35 6.11
N GLN A 522 -26.18 -27.54 6.72
CA GLN A 522 -25.93 -28.81 6.03
C GLN A 522 -27.11 -29.21 5.12
N ASP A 523 -28.35 -28.91 5.52
CA ASP A 523 -29.54 -29.25 4.72
C ASP A 523 -29.56 -28.47 3.40
N GLU A 524 -29.20 -27.18 3.43
CA GLU A 524 -29.06 -26.34 2.23
C GLU A 524 -27.91 -26.80 1.33
N LEU A 525 -26.80 -27.25 1.93
CA LEU A 525 -25.67 -27.83 1.19
C LEU A 525 -26.09 -29.12 0.45
N ASP A 526 -26.75 -30.03 1.15
CA ASP A 526 -27.21 -31.30 0.59
C ASP A 526 -28.26 -31.09 -0.51
N GLU A 527 -29.19 -30.13 -0.32
CA GLU A 527 -30.18 -29.74 -1.33
C GLU A 527 -29.49 -29.24 -2.62
N LYS A 528 -28.44 -28.41 -2.50
CA LYS A 528 -27.74 -27.88 -3.67
C LYS A 528 -26.89 -28.92 -4.37
N LEU A 529 -26.19 -29.77 -3.63
CA LEU A 529 -25.45 -30.89 -4.22
C LEU A 529 -26.38 -31.85 -4.97
N LYS A 530 -27.54 -32.17 -4.40
CA LYS A 530 -28.57 -32.97 -5.08
C LYS A 530 -29.10 -32.27 -6.32
N TYR A 531 -29.40 -30.97 -6.24
CA TYR A 531 -29.82 -30.19 -7.40
C TYR A 531 -28.78 -30.21 -8.54
N MET A 532 -27.48 -30.11 -8.21
CA MET A 532 -26.40 -30.17 -9.18
C MET A 532 -26.25 -31.56 -9.80
N LEU A 533 -26.34 -32.60 -8.99
CA LEU A 533 -26.30 -34.00 -9.41
C LEU A 533 -27.47 -34.36 -10.35
N ASP A 534 -28.67 -33.87 -10.05
CA ASP A 534 -29.86 -34.10 -10.88
C ASP A 534 -29.85 -33.30 -12.20
N ASN A 535 -29.01 -32.27 -12.32
CA ASN A 535 -29.07 -31.31 -13.42
C ASN A 535 -28.82 -31.96 -14.80
N PRO A 536 -27.78 -32.81 -14.98
CA PRO A 536 -27.56 -33.54 -16.22
C PRO A 536 -28.73 -34.46 -16.58
N VAL A 537 -29.35 -35.13 -15.61
CA VAL A 537 -30.49 -36.04 -15.82
C VAL A 537 -31.72 -35.27 -16.30
N ARG A 538 -32.05 -34.15 -15.65
CA ARG A 538 -33.17 -33.29 -16.04
C ARG A 538 -33.01 -32.70 -17.44
N LYS A 539 -31.77 -32.52 -17.89
CA LYS A 539 -31.43 -32.05 -19.25
C LYS A 539 -31.30 -33.19 -20.27
N GLY A 540 -31.49 -34.45 -19.87
CA GLY A 540 -31.36 -35.62 -20.74
C GLY A 540 -29.92 -35.89 -21.18
N LEU A 541 -28.93 -35.39 -20.46
CA LEU A 541 -27.50 -35.57 -20.76
C LEU A 541 -26.90 -36.84 -20.13
N ALA A 542 -27.59 -37.44 -19.16
CA ALA A 542 -27.20 -38.68 -18.51
C ALA A 542 -28.44 -39.40 -17.95
N GLU A 543 -28.40 -40.74 -17.89
CA GLU A 543 -29.45 -41.54 -17.24
C GLU A 543 -29.39 -41.42 -15.70
N ASP A 544 -28.19 -41.27 -15.16
CA ASP A 544 -27.91 -41.04 -13.74
C ASP A 544 -26.86 -39.94 -13.57
N GLY A 545 -27.05 -39.07 -12.57
CA GLY A 545 -26.18 -37.92 -12.33
C GLY A 545 -24.73 -38.32 -12.00
N TRP A 546 -24.53 -39.44 -11.32
CA TRP A 546 -23.19 -39.95 -11.01
C TRP A 546 -22.45 -40.48 -12.22
N SER A 547 -23.17 -40.80 -13.31
CA SER A 547 -22.58 -41.23 -14.57
C SER A 547 -22.10 -40.07 -15.44
N TYR A 548 -22.49 -38.83 -15.13
CA TYR A 548 -22.15 -37.66 -15.94
C TYR A 548 -20.65 -37.31 -15.82
N PRO A 549 -19.85 -37.32 -16.91
CA PRO A 549 -18.39 -37.20 -16.82
C PRO A 549 -17.88 -35.88 -16.24
N TRP A 550 -18.69 -34.83 -16.29
CA TRP A 550 -18.35 -33.52 -15.77
C TRP A 550 -19.05 -33.17 -14.45
N TRP A 551 -19.50 -34.20 -13.73
CA TRP A 551 -19.81 -34.13 -12.30
C TRP A 551 -18.58 -34.49 -11.47
N LEU A 552 -18.26 -33.67 -10.47
CA LEU A 552 -17.21 -33.94 -9.50
C LEU A 552 -17.72 -33.63 -8.10
N PHE A 553 -17.63 -34.62 -7.20
CA PHE A 553 -17.92 -34.48 -5.78
C PHE A 553 -16.69 -34.92 -4.97
N MET A 554 -16.27 -34.09 -4.01
CA MET A 554 -15.05 -34.31 -3.23
C MET A 554 -15.30 -35.10 -1.93
N GLY A 555 -16.56 -35.33 -1.57
CA GLY A 555 -16.95 -36.15 -0.42
C GLY A 555 -16.97 -37.66 -0.71
N LYS A 556 -17.27 -38.46 0.32
CA LYS A 556 -17.52 -39.90 0.14
C LYS A 556 -18.89 -40.09 -0.53
N ARG A 557 -18.92 -40.95 -1.55
CA ARG A 557 -20.15 -41.36 -2.25
C ARG A 557 -21.16 -42.00 -1.33
#